data_AF-U2YDI1-F1
#
_entry.id   AF-U2YDI1-F1
#
_cell.length_a   1.000
_cell.length_b   1.000
_cell.length_c   1.000
_cell.angle_alpha   90.00
_cell.angle_beta   90.00
_cell.angle_gamma   90.00
#
_symmetry.space_group_name_H-M   'P 1'
#
loop_
_entity.id
_entity.type
_entity.pdbx_description
1 polymer ?
#
loop_
_entity_poly.entity_id
_entity_poly.type
_entity_poly.pdbx_seq_one_letter_code
_entity_poly.pdbx_strand_id
1 'polypeptide(L)'
;MIVLIILSGLVSGLNNALFTGYVMETSPYERGVTSGMYNFVRWMGSAIAPVLSGVIGHAVSAKAPFMIAMALSLVAFLFLAWRKREPSATKTV
;
A
#
# COMPACT_ATOMS: atom_id res chain seq x y z
N MET A 1 -6.75 -20.33 12.55
CA MET A 1 -7.20 -19.88 11.20
C MET A 1 -8.16 -18.70 11.29
N ILE A 2 -9.30 -18.82 11.97
CA ILE A 2 -10.29 -17.73 12.07
C ILE A 2 -9.72 -16.46 12.71
N VAL A 3 -9.01 -16.57 13.84
CA VAL A 3 -8.41 -15.43 14.53
C VAL A 3 -7.44 -14.65 13.63
N LEU A 4 -6.62 -15.36 12.83
CA LEU A 4 -5.68 -14.74 11.90
C LEU A 4 -6.41 -14.01 10.75
N ILE A 5 -7.53 -14.57 10.26
CA ILE A 5 -8.36 -13.92 9.25
C ILE A 5 -8.97 -12.64 9.80
N ILE A 6 -9.51 -12.67 11.02
CA ILE A 6 -10.09 -11.49 11.68
C ILE A 6 -9.05 -10.39 11.87
N LEU A 7 -7.88 -10.74 12.41
CA LEU A 7 -6.79 -9.78 12.61
C LEU A 7 -6.29 -9.18 11.29
N SER A 8 -6.12 -10.02 10.25
CA SER A 8 -5.73 -9.55 8.92
C SER A 8 -6.76 -8.59 8.32
N GLY A 9 -8.06 -8.91 8.44
CA GLY A 9 -9.14 -8.05 7.96
C GLY A 9 -9.18 -6.71 8.68
N LEU A 10 -9.00 -6.71 10.00
CA LEU A 10 -8.95 -5.48 10.81
C LEU A 10 -7.78 -4.58 10.40
N VAL A 11 -6.57 -5.14 10.30
CA VAL A 11 -5.37 -4.38 9.91
C VAL A 11 -5.48 -3.86 8.48
N SER A 12 -5.98 -4.67 7.56
CA SER A 12 -6.20 -4.27 6.17
C SER A 12 -7.22 -3.14 6.04
N GLY A 13 -8.33 -3.22 6.77
CA GLY A 13 -9.36 -2.18 6.81
C GLY A 13 -8.84 -0.86 7.38
N LEU A 14 -8.08 -0.93 8.47
CA LEU A 14 -7.46 0.25 9.09
C LEU A 14 -6.46 0.92 8.12
N ASN A 15 -5.60 0.14 7.47
CA ASN A 15 -4.65 0.66 6.48
C ASN A 15 -5.34 1.37 5.31
N ASN A 16 -6.46 0.85 4.81
CA ASN A 16 -7.19 1.49 3.72
C ASN A 16 -7.69 2.90 4.10
N ALA A 17 -8.27 3.04 5.29
CA ALA A 17 -8.72 4.33 5.81
C ALA A 17 -7.55 5.29 6.06
N LEU A 18 -6.48 4.80 6.72
CA LEU A 18 -5.31 5.60 7.05
C LEU A 18 -4.57 6.11 5.82
N PHE A 19 -4.30 5.26 4.82
CA PHE A 19 -3.59 5.69 3.62
C PHE A 19 -4.39 6.69 2.80
N THR A 20 -5.70 6.47 2.66
CA THR A 20 -6.56 7.40 1.94
C THR A 20 -6.61 8.76 2.65
N GLY A 21 -6.81 8.79 3.96
CA GLY A 21 -6.81 10.03 4.74
C GLY A 21 -5.46 10.75 4.66
N TYR A 22 -4.36 10.00 4.82
CA TYR A 22 -3.01 10.51 4.77
C TYR A 22 -2.67 11.21 3.45
N VAL A 23 -3.02 10.60 2.31
CA VAL A 23 -2.75 11.19 0.99
C VAL A 23 -3.58 12.45 0.77
N MET A 24 -4.82 12.50 1.26
CA MET A 24 -5.67 13.69 1.14
C MET A 24 -5.20 14.86 2.00
N GLU A 25 -4.58 14.59 3.15
CA GLU A 25 -4.10 15.63 4.06
C GLU A 25 -2.72 16.18 3.65
N THR A 26 -1.85 15.31 3.12
CA THR A 26 -0.47 15.68 2.78
C THR A 26 -0.30 16.26 1.38
N SER A 27 -1.25 16.03 0.48
CA SER A 27 -1.17 16.52 -0.89
C SER A 27 -1.44 18.03 -0.97
N PRO A 28 -0.58 18.82 -1.65
CA PRO A 28 -0.82 20.24 -1.91
C PRO A 28 -1.76 20.50 -3.10
N TYR A 29 -2.20 19.45 -3.81
CA TYR A 29 -3.02 19.55 -5.01
C TYR A 29 -4.52 19.41 -4.71
N GLU A 30 -5.36 19.76 -5.68
CA GLU A 30 -6.81 19.56 -5.56
C GLU A 30 -7.18 18.11 -5.21
N ARG A 31 -8.26 17.95 -4.43
CA ARG A 31 -8.77 16.64 -3.99
C ARG A 31 -9.06 15.71 -5.17
N GLY A 32 -9.59 16.25 -6.27
CA GLY A 32 -9.86 15.50 -7.51
C GLY A 32 -8.60 14.83 -8.06
N VAL A 33 -7.54 15.60 -8.30
CA VAL A 33 -6.26 15.10 -8.82
C VAL A 33 -5.61 14.11 -7.84
N THR A 34 -5.60 14.45 -6.55
CA THR A 34 -5.03 13.61 -5.48
C THR A 34 -5.73 12.24 -5.41
N SER A 35 -7.07 12.22 -5.43
CA SER A 35 -7.86 10.99 -5.43
C SER A 35 -7.69 10.16 -6.70
N GLY A 36 -7.58 10.81 -7.86
CA GLY A 36 -7.34 10.15 -9.14
C GLY A 36 -5.99 9.44 -9.16
N MET A 37 -4.93 10.14 -8.74
CA MET A 37 -3.56 9.58 -8.69
C MET A 37 -3.44 8.45 -7.66
N TYR A 38 -4.01 8.62 -6.46
CA TYR A 38 -4.01 7.57 -5.44
C TYR A 38 -4.70 6.30 -5.95
N ASN A 39 -5.90 6.42 -6.53
CA ASN A 39 -6.60 5.28 -7.08
C ASN A 39 -5.87 4.66 -8.27
N PHE A 40 -5.28 5.47 -9.15
CA PHE A 40 -4.51 4.99 -10.28
C PHE A 40 -3.36 4.07 -9.83
N VAL A 41 -2.55 4.51 -8.87
CA VAL A 41 -1.45 3.69 -8.32
C VAL A 41 -1.99 2.41 -7.68
N ARG A 42 -3.05 2.52 -6.88
CA ARG A 42 -3.69 1.37 -6.21
C ARG A 42 -4.15 0.31 -7.21
N TRP A 43 -4.87 0.72 -8.26
CA TRP A 43 -5.40 -0.20 -9.26
C TRP A 43 -4.32 -0.73 -10.20
N MET A 44 -3.31 0.08 -10.54
CA MET A 44 -2.18 -0.34 -11.36
C MET A 44 -1.42 -1.49 -10.70
N GLY A 45 -1.15 -1.40 -9.40
CA GLY A 45 -0.53 -2.50 -8.64
C GLY A 45 -1.37 -3.77 -8.67
N SER A 46 -2.70 -3.65 -8.50
CA SER A 46 -3.63 -4.78 -8.58
C SER A 46 -3.71 -5.41 -9.97
N ALA A 47 -3.48 -4.65 -11.05
CA ALA A 47 -3.46 -5.20 -12.41
C ALA A 47 -2.15 -5.96 -12.71
N ILE A 48 -1.02 -5.45 -12.22
CA ILE A 48 0.30 -6.04 -12.44
C ILE A 48 0.51 -7.30 -11.58
N ALA A 49 -0.02 -7.31 -10.35
CA ALA A 49 0.24 -8.39 -9.40
C ALA A 49 -0.20 -9.79 -9.87
N PRO A 50 -1.40 -10.02 -10.46
CA PRO A 50 -1.81 -11.32 -10.98
C PRO A 50 -0.95 -11.81 -12.15
N VAL A 51 -0.53 -10.89 -13.02
CA VAL A 51 0.30 -11.23 -14.19
C VAL A 51 1.67 -11.70 -13.72
N LEU A 52 2.32 -10.93 -12.84
CA LEU A 52 3.61 -11.32 -12.25
C LEU A 52 3.48 -12.60 -11.43
N SER A 53 2.45 -12.73 -10.60
CA SER A 53 2.27 -13.92 -9.76
C SER A 53 2.04 -15.18 -10.59
N GLY A 54 1.29 -15.09 -11.70
CA GLY A 54 1.09 -16.19 -12.65
C GLY A 54 2.41 -16.62 -13.29
N VAL A 55 3.14 -15.69 -13.90
CA VAL A 55 4.42 -15.99 -14.58
C VAL A 55 5.44 -16.60 -13.60
N ILE A 56 5.59 -16.01 -12.41
CA ILE A 56 6.56 -16.47 -11.40
C ILE A 56 6.13 -17.81 -10.78
N GLY A 57 4.82 -18.00 -10.59
CA GLY A 57 4.25 -19.25 -10.11
C GLY A 57 4.53 -20.42 -11.05
N HIS A 58 4.44 -20.19 -12.36
CA HIS A 58 4.75 -21.18 -13.39
C HIS A 58 6.25 -21.40 -13.58
N ALA A 59 7.07 -20.35 -13.52
CA ALA A 59 8.50 -20.43 -13.83
C ALA A 59 9.37 -20.99 -12.68
N VAL A 60 9.00 -20.73 -11.41
CA VAL A 60 9.84 -21.07 -10.26
C VAL A 60 9.17 -22.08 -9.34
N SER A 61 8.03 -21.71 -8.76
CA SER A 61 7.27 -22.56 -7.83
C SER A 61 5.98 -21.86 -7.39
N ALA A 62 4.96 -22.62 -7.01
CA ALA A 62 3.72 -22.10 -6.43
C ALA A 62 3.93 -21.24 -5.16
N LYS A 63 5.05 -21.42 -4.44
CA LYS A 63 5.39 -20.64 -3.23
C LYS A 63 6.11 -19.32 -3.53
N ALA A 64 6.71 -19.17 -4.70
CA ALA A 64 7.57 -18.03 -5.04
C ALA A 64 6.81 -16.68 -5.06
N PRO A 65 5.58 -16.58 -5.60
CA PRO A 65 4.82 -15.32 -5.56
C PRO A 65 4.54 -14.82 -4.14
N PHE A 66 4.29 -15.72 -3.19
CA PHE A 66 4.05 -15.36 -1.79
C PHE A 66 5.31 -14.82 -1.10
N MET A 67 6.47 -15.40 -1.39
CA MET A 67 7.74 -14.89 -0.86
C MET A 67 8.08 -13.50 -1.41
N ILE A 68 7.79 -13.25 -2.69
CA ILE A 68 7.98 -11.93 -3.30
C ILE A 68 7.00 -10.92 -2.70
N ALA A 69 5.73 -11.29 -2.52
CA ALA A 69 4.75 -10.43 -1.86
C ALA A 69 5.18 -10.06 -0.42
N MET A 70 5.73 -11.02 0.33
CA MET A 70 6.31 -10.78 1.64
C MET A 70 7.48 -9.79 1.57
N ALA A 71 8.43 -10.00 0.66
CA ALA A 71 9.59 -9.12 0.50
C ALA A 71 9.16 -7.68 0.11
N LEU A 72 8.24 -7.53 -0.83
CA LEU A 72 7.69 -6.24 -1.24
C LEU A 72 6.95 -5.54 -0.09
N SER A 73 6.19 -6.29 0.72
CA SER A 73 5.49 -5.74 1.88
C SER A 73 6.46 -5.24 2.95
N LEU A 74 7.57 -5.96 3.19
CA LEU A 74 8.63 -5.52 4.09
C LEU A 74 9.32 -4.26 3.58
N VAL A 75 9.63 -4.19 2.29
CA VAL A 75 10.22 -2.98 1.68
C VAL A 75 9.26 -1.79 1.84
N ALA A 76 7.97 -1.96 1.57
CA ALA A 76 6.97 -0.91 1.76
C ALA A 76 6.91 -0.44 3.23
N PHE A 77 6.93 -1.37 4.18
CA PHE A 77 6.99 -1.06 5.61
C PHE A 77 8.25 -0.28 5.98
N LEU A 78 9.42 -0.68 5.46
CA LEU A 78 10.68 0.02 5.69
C LEU A 78 10.66 1.43 5.09
N PHE A 79 10.09 1.63 3.91
CA PHE A 79 9.90 2.97 3.33
C PHE A 79 9.02 3.86 4.21
N LEU A 80 7.93 3.32 4.74
CA LEU A 80 7.05 4.02 5.69
C LEU A 80 7.79 4.35 7.00
N ALA A 81 8.58 3.42 7.52
CA ALA A 81 9.34 3.60 8.76
C ALA A 81 10.53 4.58 8.61
N TRP A 82 11.18 4.59 7.43
CA TRP A 82 12.32 5.47 7.15
C TRP A 82 11.89 6.92 6.92
N ARG A 83 10.62 7.17 6.62
CA ARG A 83 10.14 8.53 6.35
C ARG A 83 10.48 9.45 7.53
N LYS A 84 11.42 10.37 7.32
CA LYS A 84 11.72 11.46 8.26
C LYS A 84 10.43 12.24 8.46
N ARG A 85 10.04 12.44 9.73
CA ARG A 85 8.96 13.37 10.08
C ARG A 85 9.39 14.75 9.57
N GLU A 86 8.79 15.21 8.49
CA GLU A 86 8.88 16.62 8.14
C GLU A 86 8.23 17.39 9.30
N PRO A 87 8.93 18.37 9.91
CA PRO A 87 8.33 19.20 10.94
C PRO A 87 7.10 19.87 10.34
N SER A 88 5.95 19.61 10.95
CA SER A 88 4.68 20.22 10.58
C SER A 88 4.87 21.73 10.43
N ALA A 89 4.80 22.24 9.20
CA ALA A 89 4.73 23.67 8.99
C ALA A 89 3.45 24.16 9.65
N THR A 90 3.62 24.87 10.77
CA THR A 90 2.59 25.64 11.47
C THR A 90 1.80 26.42 10.42
N LYS A 91 0.57 26.00 10.15
CA LYS A 91 -0.39 26.80 9.38
C LYS A 91 -0.88 27.92 10.31
N THR A 92 -0.18 29.04 10.31
CA THR A 92 -0.71 30.34 10.74
C THR A 92 -1.64 30.86 9.65
N VAL A 93 -2.95 30.79 9.87
CA VAL A 93 -3.91 31.88 9.63
C VAL A 93 -5.03 31.75 10.66
#